data_AF-A0A8B8YL44-F1
#
_entry.id   AF-A0A8B8YL44-F1
#
_cell.length_a   1.000
_cell.length_b   1.000
_cell.length_c   1.000
_cell.angle_alpha   90.00
_cell.angle_beta   90.00
_cell.angle_gamma   90.00
#
_symmetry.space_group_name_H-M   'P 1'
#
loop_
_entity.id
_entity.type
_entity.pdbx_description
1 polymer ?
#
loop_
_entity_poly.entity_id
_entity_poly.type
_entity_poly.pdbx_seq_one_letter_code
_entity_poly.pdbx_strand_id
1 'polypeptide(L)'
;METPRRFAREWCAQRLPRAQTVVWKVWLCEFWLLLLGSGLNAHFLPHEEDVTFINEYVNLHNELRGSVIPRGANLRFMTWDVALSRTARAWGKKCVFERNIHLEELKMAHPRFNGIGENMWVGPENEFTASIAIRSWFAQRKNYNFEKNSCSDNCSNYLQLVWDKSYKVGCAVTPCSRIGRIKHAALFICNYAPGGALSRSPYQRGLMCSRCSSYDRCTDFLCSNADRDQAIYYRFWYPRWEVPRPIVCDPLCILILFLRMLCFSLSATIVLIVQSHFPNILLEEEMVFIPEVTGPAKEEEEVEKEEEEE
;
A
#
# COMPACT_ATOMS: atom_id res chain seq x y z
N MET A 1 -60.21 -22.95 -62.22
CA MET A 1 -61.63 -22.72 -61.84
C MET A 1 -61.64 -22.75 -60.32
N GLU A 2 -61.47 -21.61 -59.66
CA GLU A 2 -61.27 -21.58 -58.21
C GLU A 2 -61.66 -20.22 -57.63
N THR A 3 -62.68 -20.24 -56.79
CA THR A 3 -62.95 -19.38 -55.61
C THR A 3 -64.04 -20.13 -54.81
N PRO A 4 -64.12 -20.07 -53.45
CA PRO A 4 -64.33 -18.80 -52.74
C PRO A 4 -63.71 -18.63 -51.33
N ARG A 5 -63.84 -17.38 -50.88
CA ARG A 5 -63.43 -16.70 -49.63
C ARG A 5 -63.56 -17.47 -48.31
N ARG A 6 -62.71 -17.12 -47.34
CA ARG A 6 -63.06 -17.08 -45.90
C ARG A 6 -62.44 -15.90 -45.15
N PHE A 7 -63.18 -15.47 -44.13
CA PHE A 7 -63.09 -14.28 -43.29
C PHE A 7 -61.95 -14.28 -42.25
N ALA A 8 -61.38 -13.09 -42.03
CA ALA A 8 -60.94 -12.42 -40.79
C ALA A 8 -60.41 -13.20 -39.56
N ARG A 9 -59.23 -12.80 -39.08
CA ARG A 9 -59.05 -12.12 -37.76
C ARG A 9 -57.61 -11.63 -37.59
N GLU A 10 -57.44 -10.30 -37.53
CA GLU A 10 -56.22 -9.65 -37.07
C GLU A 10 -55.95 -9.99 -35.59
N TRP A 11 -54.73 -10.40 -35.28
CA TRP A 11 -54.19 -10.39 -33.92
C TRP A 11 -53.08 -9.35 -33.86
N CYS A 12 -53.40 -8.18 -33.30
CA CYS A 12 -52.40 -7.22 -32.84
C CYS A 12 -51.62 -7.85 -31.67
N ALA A 13 -50.38 -8.25 -31.91
CA ALA A 13 -49.41 -8.48 -30.85
C ALA A 13 -48.97 -7.11 -30.31
N GLN A 14 -49.53 -6.70 -29.16
CA GLN A 14 -49.01 -5.56 -28.41
C GLN A 14 -47.57 -5.84 -27.97
N ARG A 15 -46.62 -5.14 -28.59
CA ARG A 15 -45.24 -5.05 -28.10
C ARG A 15 -45.25 -4.35 -26.74
N LEU A 16 -44.88 -5.07 -25.68
CA LEU A 16 -44.51 -4.43 -24.42
C LEU A 16 -43.30 -3.50 -24.63
N PRO A 17 -43.26 -2.33 -23.97
CA PRO A 17 -42.18 -1.37 -24.13
C PRO A 17 -40.85 -1.93 -23.62
N ARG A 18 -39.83 -1.86 -24.50
CA ARG A 18 -38.43 -2.30 -24.31
C ARG A 18 -37.73 -1.69 -23.08
N ALA A 19 -38.32 -0.66 -22.45
CA ALA A 19 -37.80 -0.03 -21.25
C ALA A 19 -37.99 -0.89 -19.98
N GLN A 20 -39.04 -1.71 -19.92
CA GLN A 20 -39.38 -2.44 -18.70
C GLN A 20 -38.51 -3.69 -18.49
N THR A 21 -37.95 -4.27 -19.56
CA THR A 21 -37.05 -5.43 -19.50
C THR A 21 -35.61 -5.07 -19.12
N VAL A 22 -35.20 -3.80 -19.28
CA VAL A 22 -33.87 -3.31 -18.89
C VAL A 22 -33.81 -3.07 -17.37
N VAL A 23 -34.88 -2.52 -16.78
CA VAL A 23 -34.96 -2.22 -15.34
C VAL A 23 -34.89 -3.50 -14.49
N TRP A 24 -35.55 -4.58 -14.93
CA TRP A 24 -35.52 -5.86 -14.22
C TRP A 24 -34.16 -6.59 -14.32
N LYS A 25 -33.41 -6.39 -15.41
CA LYS A 25 -32.04 -6.93 -15.55
C LYS A 25 -31.02 -6.21 -14.67
N VAL A 26 -31.19 -4.90 -14.44
CA VAL A 26 -30.30 -4.13 -13.55
C VAL A 26 -30.56 -4.49 -12.08
N TRP A 27 -31.82 -4.70 -11.69
CA TRP A 27 -32.17 -5.06 -10.30
C TRP A 27 -31.66 -6.46 -9.89
N LEU A 28 -31.60 -7.41 -10.83
CA LEU A 28 -31.01 -8.73 -10.58
C LEU A 28 -29.49 -8.68 -10.41
N CYS A 29 -28.78 -7.82 -11.14
CA CYS A 29 -27.33 -7.65 -10.97
C CYS A 29 -26.95 -7.00 -9.64
N GLU A 30 -27.74 -6.03 -9.17
CA GLU A 30 -27.57 -5.40 -7.85
C GLU A 30 -27.82 -6.41 -6.71
N PHE A 31 -28.79 -7.32 -6.87
CA PHE A 31 -29.05 -8.36 -5.88
C PHE A 31 -27.93 -9.42 -5.82
N TRP A 32 -27.28 -9.74 -6.95
CA TRP A 32 -26.10 -10.60 -6.99
C TRP A 32 -24.84 -9.95 -6.40
N LEU A 33 -24.67 -8.62 -6.52
CA LEU A 33 -23.60 -7.87 -5.86
C LEU A 33 -23.79 -7.81 -4.34
N LEU A 34 -25.04 -7.78 -3.86
CA LEU A 34 -25.36 -7.81 -2.43
C LEU A 34 -25.23 -9.22 -1.80
N LEU A 35 -25.36 -10.29 -2.59
CA LEU A 35 -25.21 -11.68 -2.13
C LEU A 35 -23.76 -12.20 -2.08
N LEU A 36 -22.80 -11.51 -2.71
CA LEU A 36 -21.36 -11.80 -2.56
C LEU A 36 -20.77 -11.32 -1.22
N GLY A 37 -21.56 -10.64 -0.37
CA GLY A 37 -21.15 -10.18 0.96
C GLY A 37 -21.18 -11.25 2.06
N SER A 38 -21.55 -12.49 1.77
CA SER A 38 -21.62 -13.56 2.78
C SER A 38 -20.29 -14.31 2.91
N GLY A 39 -19.40 -13.76 3.73
CA GLY A 39 -18.56 -14.50 4.67
C GLY A 39 -17.73 -15.67 4.15
N LEU A 40 -16.64 -15.39 3.45
CA LEU A 40 -15.42 -16.19 3.65
C LEU A 40 -14.68 -15.59 4.84
N ASN A 41 -14.75 -16.26 5.99
CA ASN A 41 -13.87 -15.96 7.12
C ASN A 41 -12.45 -16.46 6.76
N ALA A 42 -11.84 -15.82 5.77
CA ALA A 42 -10.43 -15.99 5.49
C ALA A 42 -9.69 -15.29 6.62
N HIS A 43 -8.83 -16.04 7.30
CA HIS A 43 -8.00 -15.56 8.38
C HIS A 43 -6.94 -14.62 7.80
N PHE A 44 -7.33 -13.40 7.45
CA PHE A 44 -6.42 -12.42 6.90
C PHE A 44 -5.48 -11.93 8.00
N LEU A 45 -4.19 -11.84 7.65
CA LEU A 45 -3.21 -11.17 8.48
C LEU A 45 -3.67 -9.72 8.79
N PRO A 46 -3.42 -9.22 10.01
CA PRO A 46 -3.91 -7.91 10.42
C PRO A 46 -3.30 -6.77 9.61
N HIS A 47 -4.14 -5.79 9.28
CA HIS A 47 -3.70 -4.53 8.70
C HIS A 47 -2.90 -3.73 9.73
N GLU A 48 -1.85 -3.02 9.31
CA GLU A 48 -0.95 -2.31 10.23
C GLU A 48 -1.59 -1.13 10.98
N GLU A 49 -2.75 -0.66 10.51
CA GLU A 49 -3.53 0.40 11.17
C GLU A 49 -4.67 -0.17 12.05
N ASP A 50 -4.76 -1.49 12.25
CA ASP A 50 -5.74 -2.09 13.15
C ASP A 50 -5.38 -1.84 14.63
N VAL A 51 -6.27 -1.16 15.34
CA VAL A 51 -6.06 -0.71 16.72
C VAL A 51 -5.87 -1.87 17.71
N THR A 52 -6.55 -3.00 17.50
CA THR A 52 -6.45 -4.15 18.42
C THR A 52 -5.04 -4.74 18.37
N PHE A 53 -4.49 -4.89 17.16
CA PHE A 53 -3.14 -5.41 16.94
C PHE A 53 -2.07 -4.39 17.33
N ILE A 54 -2.27 -3.10 17.05
CA ILE A 54 -1.36 -2.04 17.52
C ILE A 54 -1.17 -2.11 19.04
N ASN A 55 -2.26 -2.26 19.79
CA ASN A 55 -2.22 -2.38 21.24
C ASN A 55 -1.48 -3.64 21.69
N GLU A 56 -1.71 -4.79 21.05
CA GLU A 56 -0.97 -6.03 21.33
C GLU A 56 0.54 -5.81 21.17
N TYR A 57 0.96 -5.17 20.07
CA TYR A 57 2.38 -4.98 19.77
C TYR A 57 3.02 -4.08 20.81
N VAL A 58 2.45 -2.90 21.06
CA VAL A 58 3.00 -1.92 21.99
C VAL A 58 3.02 -2.46 23.43
N ASN A 59 1.92 -3.08 23.87
CA ASN A 59 1.82 -3.61 25.23
C ASN A 59 2.86 -4.71 25.47
N LEU A 60 3.01 -5.64 24.54
CA LEU A 60 3.99 -6.72 24.67
C LEU A 60 5.43 -6.20 24.66
N HIS A 61 5.75 -5.19 23.83
CA HIS A 61 7.06 -4.54 23.87
C HIS A 61 7.32 -3.93 25.25
N ASN A 62 6.37 -3.19 25.81
CA ASN A 62 6.53 -2.54 27.11
C ASN A 62 6.60 -3.57 28.27
N GLU A 63 5.79 -4.63 28.25
CA GLU A 63 5.86 -5.74 29.22
C GLU A 63 7.27 -6.37 29.24
N LEU A 64 7.80 -6.69 28.06
CA LEU A 64 9.12 -7.33 27.93
C LEU A 64 10.25 -6.38 28.32
N ARG A 65 10.14 -5.09 27.98
CA ARG A 65 11.10 -4.05 28.41
C ARG A 65 11.09 -3.87 29.92
N GLY A 66 9.92 -3.80 30.56
CA GLY A 66 9.80 -3.67 32.02
C GLY A 66 10.29 -4.89 32.80
N SER A 67 10.39 -6.06 32.15
CA SER A 67 10.75 -7.34 32.77
C SER A 67 12.19 -7.83 32.50
N VAL A 68 13.05 -7.00 31.90
CA VAL A 68 14.44 -7.39 31.61
C VAL A 68 15.25 -7.73 32.86
N ILE A 69 16.23 -8.62 32.68
CA ILE A 69 17.23 -8.99 33.69
C ILE A 69 18.62 -8.91 33.03
N PRO A 70 19.59 -8.16 33.58
CA PRO A 70 19.47 -7.30 34.77
C PRO A 70 18.45 -6.16 34.58
N ARG A 71 17.92 -5.61 35.68
CA ARG A 71 16.90 -4.55 35.62
C ARG A 71 17.47 -3.30 34.93
N GLY A 72 16.67 -2.70 34.05
CA GLY A 72 17.02 -1.48 33.33
C GLY A 72 16.58 -0.22 34.07
N ALA A 73 17.50 0.71 34.30
CA ALA A 73 17.25 1.94 35.05
C ALA A 73 16.70 3.10 34.22
N ASN A 74 16.88 3.06 32.89
CA ASN A 74 16.62 4.17 31.97
C ASN A 74 15.83 3.77 30.71
N LEU A 75 15.14 2.62 30.72
CA LEU A 75 14.35 2.16 29.59
C LEU A 75 13.15 3.06 29.36
N ARG A 76 13.00 3.60 28.15
CA ARG A 76 11.85 4.44 27.79
C ARG A 76 10.60 3.62 27.51
N PHE A 77 9.45 4.18 27.89
CA PHE A 77 8.14 3.69 27.47
C PHE A 77 8.01 3.83 25.96
N MET A 78 7.46 2.79 25.31
CA MET A 78 7.34 2.72 23.86
C MET A 78 5.90 3.00 23.43
N THR A 79 5.74 3.75 22.35
CA THR A 79 4.44 4.13 21.77
C THR A 79 4.43 3.89 20.26
N TRP A 80 3.23 3.76 19.70
CA TRP A 80 3.05 3.52 18.27
C TRP A 80 3.46 4.73 17.43
N ASP A 81 4.04 4.45 16.27
CA ASP A 81 4.31 5.41 15.21
C ASP A 81 3.88 4.85 13.85
N VAL A 82 2.91 5.53 13.24
CA VAL A 82 2.30 5.11 11.96
C VAL A 82 3.26 5.24 10.77
N ALA A 83 4.24 6.16 10.81
CA ALA A 83 5.23 6.23 9.74
C ALA A 83 6.15 5.01 9.80
N LEU A 84 6.58 4.57 10.99
CA LEU A 84 7.36 3.34 11.13
C LEU A 84 6.60 2.10 10.63
N SER A 85 5.30 1.99 10.89
CA SER A 85 4.51 0.84 10.40
C SER A 85 4.36 0.83 8.89
N ARG A 86 4.20 2.00 8.27
CA ARG A 86 4.18 2.15 6.80
C ARG A 86 5.51 1.77 6.17
N THR A 87 6.64 2.09 6.81
CA THR A 87 7.97 1.61 6.41
C THR A 87 8.08 0.10 6.45
N ALA A 88 7.66 -0.50 7.56
CA ALA A 88 7.65 -1.95 7.74
C ALA A 88 6.80 -2.63 6.66
N ARG A 89 5.59 -2.12 6.40
CA ARG A 89 4.70 -2.63 5.34
C ARG A 89 5.33 -2.49 3.96
N ALA A 90 5.85 -1.31 3.64
CA ALA A 90 6.47 -1.04 2.34
C ALA A 90 7.65 -1.97 2.05
N TRP A 91 8.47 -2.25 3.07
CA TRP A 91 9.56 -3.23 2.95
C TRP A 91 9.02 -4.66 2.84
N GLY A 92 8.04 -5.01 3.66
CA GLY A 92 7.39 -6.33 3.67
C GLY A 92 6.79 -6.73 2.31
N LYS A 93 6.25 -5.76 1.54
CA LYS A 93 5.75 -5.98 0.17
C LYS A 93 6.79 -6.58 -0.79
N LYS A 94 8.08 -6.42 -0.51
CA LYS A 94 9.15 -7.02 -1.31
C LYS A 94 9.31 -8.51 -1.08
N CYS A 95 8.75 -9.05 0.02
CA CYS A 95 8.85 -10.46 0.39
C CYS A 95 10.28 -11.00 0.43
N VAL A 96 11.22 -10.20 0.98
CA VAL A 96 12.62 -10.59 1.20
C VAL A 96 12.93 -10.58 2.70
N PHE A 97 13.69 -11.57 3.17
CA PHE A 97 14.16 -11.63 4.55
C PHE A 97 15.56 -11.00 4.67
N GLU A 98 15.62 -9.73 4.31
CA GLU A 98 16.84 -8.92 4.30
C GLU A 98 16.53 -7.57 4.92
N ARG A 99 17.53 -6.95 5.58
CA ARG A 99 17.37 -5.66 6.25
C ARG A 99 17.06 -4.56 5.24
N ASN A 100 16.17 -3.64 5.60
CA ASN A 100 15.85 -2.48 4.78
C ASN A 100 17.08 -1.57 4.59
N ILE A 101 17.46 -1.36 3.33
CA ILE A 101 18.65 -0.58 2.95
C ILE A 101 18.51 0.93 3.22
N HIS A 102 17.27 1.42 3.39
CA HIS A 102 16.96 2.84 3.54
C HIS A 102 16.88 3.32 5.00
N LEU A 103 17.16 2.46 5.97
CA LEU A 103 16.96 2.76 7.40
C LEU A 103 17.86 3.87 7.94
N GLU A 104 19.06 4.02 7.38
CA GLU A 104 20.03 5.05 7.75
C GLU A 104 19.90 6.34 6.92
N GLU A 105 19.23 6.26 5.77
CA GLU A 105 19.09 7.39 4.85
C GLU A 105 18.13 8.45 5.38
N LEU A 106 18.53 9.72 5.24
CA LEU A 106 17.74 10.86 5.71
C LEU A 106 16.36 10.89 5.07
N LYS A 107 15.32 10.90 5.90
CA LYS A 107 13.92 11.03 5.49
C LYS A 107 13.40 9.91 4.57
N MET A 108 14.13 8.79 4.45
CA MET A 108 13.70 7.66 3.61
C MET A 108 12.87 6.63 4.36
N ALA A 109 13.19 6.36 5.63
CA ALA A 109 12.47 5.40 6.48
C ALA A 109 11.53 6.07 7.51
N HIS A 110 11.65 7.38 7.73
CA HIS A 110 10.76 8.14 8.63
C HIS A 110 10.86 9.66 8.32
N PRO A 111 9.81 10.49 8.46
CA PRO A 111 9.90 11.92 8.13
C PRO A 111 10.72 12.76 9.11
N ARG A 112 10.89 12.30 10.37
CA ARG A 112 11.55 13.06 11.45
C ARG A 112 12.77 12.36 12.08
N PHE A 113 12.84 11.04 11.96
CA PHE A 113 13.87 10.24 12.63
C PHE A 113 14.83 9.74 11.57
N ASN A 114 16.10 9.62 11.93
CA ASN A 114 17.13 8.99 11.13
C ASN A 114 17.71 7.83 11.95
N GLY A 115 18.35 6.86 11.29
CA GLY A 115 18.89 5.67 11.94
C GLY A 115 17.78 4.83 12.55
N ILE A 116 16.93 4.28 11.69
CA ILE A 116 15.78 3.48 12.10
C ILE A 116 16.21 2.05 12.43
N GLY A 117 15.78 1.56 13.57
CA GLY A 117 15.96 0.16 13.97
C GLY A 117 15.02 -0.76 13.22
N GLU A 118 15.37 -2.04 13.10
CA GLU A 118 14.52 -3.04 12.45
C GLU A 118 14.71 -4.42 13.07
N ASN A 119 13.60 -5.05 13.42
CA ASN A 119 13.53 -6.47 13.70
C ASN A 119 12.63 -7.14 12.66
N MET A 120 13.01 -8.35 12.26
CA MET A 120 12.25 -9.15 11.29
C MET A 120 12.02 -10.56 11.85
N TRP A 121 10.85 -11.11 11.55
CA TRP A 121 10.48 -12.48 11.80
C TRP A 121 9.86 -13.05 10.52
N VAL A 122 10.17 -14.32 10.23
CA VAL A 122 9.58 -15.06 9.12
C VAL A 122 9.20 -16.45 9.58
N GLY A 123 8.03 -16.91 9.17
CA GLY A 123 7.52 -18.24 9.45
C GLY A 123 6.28 -18.54 8.60
N PRO A 124 5.68 -19.74 8.74
CA PRO A 124 4.42 -20.07 8.10
C PRO A 124 3.31 -19.09 8.54
N GLU A 125 2.49 -18.63 7.60
CA GLU A 125 1.43 -17.64 7.84
C GLU A 125 0.41 -18.13 8.88
N ASN A 126 0.06 -19.41 8.85
CA ASN A 126 -0.86 -20.04 9.79
C ASN A 126 -0.30 -20.19 11.22
N GLU A 127 1.01 -19.99 11.41
CA GLU A 127 1.67 -20.01 12.73
C GLU A 127 1.91 -18.61 13.27
N PHE A 128 1.67 -17.56 12.46
CA PHE A 128 1.99 -16.20 12.87
C PHE A 128 1.03 -15.71 13.96
N THR A 129 1.64 -15.27 15.06
CA THR A 129 1.06 -14.28 15.96
C THR A 129 2.14 -13.27 16.32
N ALA A 130 1.77 -12.02 16.58
CA ALA A 130 2.76 -11.03 17.00
C ALA A 130 3.42 -11.41 18.32
N SER A 131 2.68 -12.03 19.24
CA SER A 131 3.23 -12.63 20.45
C SER A 131 4.36 -13.62 20.19
N ILE A 132 4.18 -14.58 19.27
CA ILE A 132 5.22 -15.56 18.90
C ILE A 132 6.46 -14.82 18.35
N ALA A 133 6.26 -13.89 17.41
CA ALA A 133 7.38 -13.18 16.79
C ALA A 133 8.16 -12.33 17.80
N ILE A 134 7.48 -11.48 18.59
CA ILE A 134 8.11 -10.57 19.55
C ILE A 134 8.78 -11.36 20.69
N ARG A 135 8.13 -12.42 21.20
CA ARG A 135 8.74 -13.26 22.24
C ARG A 135 9.94 -14.05 21.70
N SER A 136 9.94 -14.43 20.42
CA SER A 136 11.12 -15.06 19.80
C SER A 136 12.33 -14.12 19.75
N TRP A 137 12.10 -12.83 19.44
CA TRP A 137 13.14 -11.80 19.50
C TRP A 137 13.67 -11.63 20.92
N PHE A 138 12.77 -11.54 21.91
CA PHE A 138 13.16 -11.43 23.32
C PHE A 138 13.92 -12.67 23.83
N ALA A 139 13.56 -13.87 23.37
CA ALA A 139 14.22 -15.11 23.76
C ALA A 139 15.70 -15.15 23.36
N GLN A 140 16.14 -14.34 22.38
CA GLN A 140 17.56 -14.19 22.06
C GLN A 140 18.39 -13.61 23.22
N ARG A 141 17.76 -13.10 24.29
CA ARG A 141 18.43 -12.73 25.55
C ARG A 141 19.35 -13.83 26.10
N LYS A 142 19.01 -15.10 25.84
CA LYS A 142 19.82 -16.27 26.26
C LYS A 142 21.21 -16.28 25.62
N ASN A 143 21.36 -15.61 24.48
CA ASN A 143 22.61 -15.49 23.72
C ASN A 143 23.39 -14.22 24.09
N TYR A 144 22.84 -13.31 24.90
CA TYR A 144 23.49 -12.05 25.24
C TYR A 144 24.07 -12.07 26.65
N ASN A 145 25.37 -11.79 26.76
CA ASN A 145 26.04 -11.57 28.03
C ASN A 145 26.10 -10.06 28.31
N PHE A 146 25.30 -9.61 29.28
CA PHE A 146 25.19 -8.18 29.63
C PHE A 146 26.51 -7.60 30.16
N GLU A 147 27.22 -8.34 31.03
CA GLU A 147 28.46 -7.88 31.67
C GLU A 147 29.60 -7.71 30.66
N LYS A 148 29.66 -8.58 29.65
CA LYS A 148 30.66 -8.49 28.57
C LYS A 148 30.21 -7.64 27.38
N ASN A 149 28.95 -7.22 27.36
CA ASN A 149 28.30 -6.61 26.21
C ASN A 149 28.57 -7.38 24.90
N SER A 150 28.44 -8.71 24.95
CA SER A 150 28.79 -9.59 23.83
C SER A 150 27.72 -10.64 23.60
N CYS A 151 27.59 -11.10 22.36
CA CYS A 151 26.66 -12.18 22.02
C CYS A 151 27.39 -13.45 21.63
N SER A 152 26.94 -14.58 22.17
CA SER A 152 27.46 -15.90 21.81
C SER A 152 26.90 -16.39 20.46
N ASP A 153 25.77 -15.85 20.05
CA ASP A 153 25.08 -16.09 18.78
C ASP A 153 24.21 -14.85 18.46
N ASN A 154 23.40 -14.86 17.41
CA ASN A 154 22.55 -13.74 17.05
C ASN A 154 21.61 -13.33 18.20
N CYS A 155 21.70 -12.05 18.55
CA CYS A 155 21.01 -11.38 19.64
C CYS A 155 20.46 -10.01 19.23
N SER A 156 20.61 -9.63 17.96
CA SER A 156 20.36 -8.26 17.49
C SER A 156 18.90 -7.84 17.71
N ASN A 157 17.96 -8.76 17.52
CA ASN A 157 16.54 -8.47 17.73
C ASN A 157 16.24 -8.20 19.21
N TYR A 158 16.85 -8.97 20.12
CA TYR A 158 16.73 -8.70 21.56
C TYR A 158 17.29 -7.31 21.90
N LEU A 159 18.51 -7.01 21.44
CA LEU A 159 19.17 -5.73 21.73
C LEU A 159 18.34 -4.53 21.24
N GLN A 160 17.74 -4.62 20.07
CA GLN A 160 16.86 -3.58 19.54
C GLN A 160 15.56 -3.46 20.34
N LEU A 161 14.93 -4.58 20.70
CA LEU A 161 13.66 -4.61 21.47
C LEU A 161 13.84 -3.93 22.84
N VAL A 162 14.98 -4.15 23.49
CA VAL A 162 15.31 -3.60 24.82
C VAL A 162 16.18 -2.33 24.76
N TRP A 163 16.27 -1.66 23.60
CA TRP A 163 17.08 -0.46 23.47
C TRP A 163 16.48 0.70 24.26
N ASP A 164 17.22 1.27 25.21
CA ASP A 164 16.75 2.31 26.13
C ASP A 164 16.22 3.56 25.43
N LYS A 165 16.90 3.99 24.36
CA LYS A 165 16.54 5.20 23.62
C LYS A 165 15.39 5.02 22.66
N SER A 166 15.08 3.80 22.21
CA SER A 166 13.96 3.53 21.31
C SER A 166 12.64 3.67 22.06
N TYR A 167 11.79 4.60 21.61
CA TYR A 167 10.51 4.92 22.26
C TYR A 167 9.34 4.98 21.26
N LYS A 168 9.61 4.89 19.96
CA LYS A 168 8.61 4.70 18.91
C LYS A 168 8.80 3.36 18.24
N VAL A 169 7.69 2.67 17.96
CA VAL A 169 7.67 1.44 17.20
C VAL A 169 6.52 1.45 16.21
N GLY A 170 6.74 0.89 15.03
CA GLY A 170 5.67 0.61 14.06
C GLY A 170 5.97 -0.69 13.35
N CYS A 171 4.98 -1.55 13.25
CA CYS A 171 5.12 -2.90 12.71
C CYS A 171 4.11 -3.18 11.60
N ALA A 172 4.42 -4.14 10.74
CA ALA A 172 3.51 -4.68 9.75
C ALA A 172 3.81 -6.17 9.53
N VAL A 173 2.78 -6.93 9.19
CA VAL A 173 2.92 -8.30 8.72
C VAL A 173 2.43 -8.38 7.27
N THR A 174 3.20 -9.04 6.41
CA THR A 174 2.87 -9.19 4.99
C THR A 174 2.80 -10.68 4.63
N PRO A 175 1.72 -11.15 3.99
CA PRO A 175 1.68 -12.49 3.41
C PRO A 175 2.57 -12.55 2.17
N CYS A 176 3.38 -13.59 2.08
CA CYS A 176 4.32 -13.82 1.00
C CYS A 176 4.14 -15.24 0.47
N SER A 177 4.02 -15.40 -0.85
CA SER A 177 3.85 -16.71 -1.48
C SER A 177 4.99 -17.67 -1.11
N ARG A 178 6.22 -17.14 -1.04
CA ARG A 178 7.41 -17.88 -0.61
C ARG A 178 8.51 -16.95 -0.11
N ILE A 179 9.17 -17.31 0.98
CA ILE A 179 10.44 -16.73 1.42
C ILE A 179 11.41 -17.87 1.73
N GLY A 180 12.51 -17.95 0.97
CA GLY A 180 13.46 -19.06 1.06
C GLY A 180 12.78 -20.42 0.82
N ARG A 181 12.71 -21.25 1.87
CA ARG A 181 12.06 -22.58 1.83
C ARG A 181 10.61 -22.58 2.36
N ILE A 182 10.14 -21.48 2.93
CA ILE A 182 8.81 -21.37 3.54
C ILE A 182 7.83 -20.94 2.46
N LYS A 183 6.79 -21.75 2.23
CA LYS A 183 5.64 -21.41 1.37
C LYS A 183 4.53 -20.81 2.24
N HIS A 184 3.73 -19.90 1.69
CA HIS A 184 2.70 -19.18 2.46
C HIS A 184 3.31 -18.59 3.74
N ALA A 185 4.34 -17.77 3.55
CA ALA A 185 5.11 -17.19 4.65
C ALA A 185 4.45 -15.89 5.14
N ALA A 186 4.45 -15.67 6.45
CA ALA A 186 4.24 -14.35 7.02
C ALA A 186 5.61 -13.69 7.28
N LEU A 187 5.80 -12.50 6.73
CA LEU A 187 6.94 -11.64 7.02
C LEU A 187 6.49 -10.52 7.97
N PHE A 188 6.95 -10.59 9.22
CA PHE A 188 6.63 -9.59 10.24
C PHE A 188 7.84 -8.70 10.50
N ILE A 189 7.65 -7.39 10.36
CA ILE A 189 8.70 -6.39 10.50
C ILE A 189 8.25 -5.36 11.52
N CYS A 190 9.11 -5.00 12.46
CA CYS A 190 8.94 -3.85 13.34
C CYS A 190 10.11 -2.88 13.15
N ASN A 191 9.81 -1.63 12.87
CA ASN A 191 10.78 -0.54 12.85
C ASN A 191 10.74 0.27 14.16
N TYR A 192 11.90 0.72 14.61
CA TYR A 192 12.07 1.39 15.91
C TYR A 192 12.76 2.74 15.75
N ALA A 193 12.30 3.75 16.48
CA ALA A 193 12.94 5.07 16.46
C ALA A 193 13.22 5.65 17.87
N PRO A 194 14.42 6.22 18.06
CA PRO A 194 15.64 5.97 17.27
C PRO A 194 16.03 4.48 17.29
N GLY A 195 16.78 4.02 16.30
CA GLY A 195 17.30 2.66 16.24
C GLY A 195 18.38 2.37 17.29
N GLY A 196 18.59 1.08 17.52
CA GLY A 196 19.67 0.57 18.37
C GLY A 196 21.03 0.66 17.70
N ALA A 197 22.07 1.00 18.47
CA ALA A 197 23.45 1.04 17.99
C ALA A 197 24.28 0.03 18.77
N LEU A 198 24.83 -1.00 18.13
CA LEU A 198 25.55 -2.11 18.80
C LEU A 198 26.89 -1.71 19.46
N SER A 199 27.17 -0.42 19.66
CA SER A 199 28.40 0.12 20.25
C SER A 199 28.41 0.14 21.78
N ARG A 200 27.28 -0.11 22.44
CA ARG A 200 27.16 -0.15 23.91
C ARG A 200 26.07 -1.13 24.35
N SER A 201 26.01 -1.41 25.65
CA SER A 201 24.90 -2.14 26.26
C SER A 201 23.56 -1.46 25.96
N PRO A 202 22.47 -2.25 25.81
CA PRO A 202 21.18 -1.74 25.32
C PRO A 202 20.50 -0.78 26.29
N TYR A 203 20.80 -0.90 27.58
CA TYR A 203 20.29 -0.04 28.65
C TYR A 203 21.30 0.01 29.80
N GLN A 204 21.06 0.88 30.78
CA GLN A 204 21.86 0.96 32.00
C GLN A 204 21.29 0.03 33.07
N ARG A 205 22.10 -0.84 33.66
CA ARG A 205 21.67 -1.67 34.80
C ARG A 205 21.39 -0.81 36.03
N GLY A 206 20.32 -1.11 36.75
CA GLY A 206 20.01 -0.45 38.02
C GLY A 206 18.55 -0.62 38.43
N LEU A 207 18.14 0.10 39.48
CA LEU A 207 16.74 0.13 39.90
C LEU A 207 15.90 0.75 38.78
N MET A 208 14.75 0.13 38.49
CA MET A 208 13.82 0.64 37.48
C MET A 208 13.52 2.12 37.68
N CYS A 209 13.52 2.87 36.59
CA CYS A 209 13.31 4.31 36.55
C CYS A 209 14.30 5.20 37.34
N SER A 210 15.34 4.66 37.97
CA SER A 210 16.32 5.46 38.75
C SER A 210 17.22 6.36 37.89
N ARG A 211 17.20 6.17 36.56
CA ARG A 211 17.98 6.95 35.58
C ARG A 211 17.09 7.54 34.47
N CYS A 212 15.81 7.77 34.76
CA CYS A 212 14.95 8.57 33.88
C CYS A 212 15.32 10.06 33.93
N SER A 213 14.81 10.85 32.98
CA SER A 213 14.91 12.31 33.08
C SER A 213 14.09 12.84 34.27
N SER A 214 14.45 14.01 34.80
CA SER A 214 13.66 14.70 35.83
C SER A 214 12.23 15.04 35.38
N TYR A 215 11.98 15.09 34.08
CA TYR A 215 10.66 15.34 33.48
C TYR A 215 9.89 14.06 33.14
N ASP A 216 10.50 12.88 33.33
CA ASP A 216 9.86 11.61 33.06
C ASP A 216 9.08 11.12 34.29
N ARG A 217 8.01 10.35 34.06
CA ARG A 217 7.33 9.54 35.08
C ARG A 217 7.74 8.09 34.95
N CYS A 218 7.56 7.31 36.02
CA CYS A 218 7.74 5.87 35.97
C CYS A 218 6.38 5.20 35.72
N THR A 219 6.19 4.66 34.52
CA THR A 219 4.98 3.94 34.11
C THR A 219 5.37 2.53 33.69
N ASP A 220 4.77 1.50 34.28
CA ASP A 220 5.07 0.10 33.98
C ASP A 220 6.56 -0.25 34.02
N PHE A 221 7.27 0.35 34.99
CA PHE A 221 8.74 0.23 35.17
C PHE A 221 9.59 0.87 34.06
N LEU A 222 9.00 1.75 33.25
CA LEU A 222 9.63 2.44 32.14
C LEU A 222 9.51 3.98 32.30
N CYS A 223 10.50 4.70 31.77
CA CYS A 223 10.52 6.15 31.73
C CYS A 223 9.50 6.67 30.70
N SER A 224 8.39 7.24 31.14
CA SER A 224 7.34 7.83 30.29
C SER A 224 7.39 9.36 30.30
N ASN A 225 7.00 10.00 29.21
CA ASN A 225 6.97 11.44 29.06
C ASN A 225 5.86 11.84 28.08
N ALA A 226 4.93 12.69 28.51
CA ALA A 226 3.74 13.01 27.73
C ALA A 226 4.05 13.59 26.34
N ASP A 227 5.03 14.48 26.23
CA ASP A 227 5.40 15.13 24.97
C ASP A 227 6.04 14.15 23.99
N ARG A 228 6.93 13.29 24.50
CA ARG A 228 7.62 12.28 23.71
C ARG A 228 6.69 11.13 23.30
N ASP A 229 5.82 10.71 24.19
CA ASP A 229 4.98 9.53 24.04
C ASP A 229 3.69 9.82 23.26
N GLN A 230 3.40 11.10 22.98
CA GLN A 230 2.26 11.51 22.15
C GLN A 230 2.21 10.76 20.81
N ALA A 231 1.03 10.27 20.43
CA ALA A 231 0.79 9.71 19.10
C ALA A 231 0.84 10.83 18.04
N ILE A 232 1.77 10.71 17.10
CA ILE A 232 1.90 11.66 15.98
C ILE A 232 1.25 11.03 14.75
N TYR A 233 0.29 11.73 14.16
CA TYR A 233 -0.41 11.25 12.97
C TYR A 233 0.26 11.79 11.69
N TYR A 234 0.75 10.90 10.84
CA TYR A 234 1.40 11.23 9.58
C TYR A 234 0.48 10.96 8.37
N ARG A 235 -0.59 11.74 8.24
CA ARG A 235 -1.67 11.50 7.25
C ARG A 235 -1.17 11.14 5.85
N PHE A 236 -0.19 11.87 5.33
CA PHE A 236 0.27 11.76 3.93
C PHE A 236 1.69 11.19 3.79
N TRP A 237 2.29 10.66 4.85
CA TRP A 237 3.65 10.14 4.76
C TRP A 237 3.67 8.67 4.36
N TYR A 238 4.43 8.37 3.31
CA TYR A 238 4.72 7.04 2.81
C TYR A 238 6.17 7.01 2.32
N PRO A 239 6.91 5.90 2.48
CA PRO A 239 8.26 5.79 1.96
C PRO A 239 8.26 5.99 0.45
N ARG A 240 9.16 6.84 -0.06
CA ARG A 240 9.17 7.21 -1.49
C ARG A 240 9.46 6.02 -2.41
N TRP A 241 10.15 5.03 -1.89
CA TRP A 241 10.57 3.77 -2.52
C TRP A 241 9.52 2.65 -2.39
N GLU A 242 8.36 2.90 -1.77
CA GLU A 242 7.26 1.92 -1.72
C GLU A 242 6.66 1.71 -3.12
N VAL A 243 6.58 0.44 -3.56
CA VAL A 243 6.00 0.04 -4.87
C VAL A 243 5.08 -1.17 -4.67
N PRO A 244 3.85 -1.17 -5.24
CA PRO A 244 3.17 0.00 -5.80
C PRO A 244 2.89 1.02 -4.68
N ARG A 245 3.05 2.30 -5.01
CA ARG A 245 2.81 3.38 -4.07
C ARG A 245 1.31 3.42 -3.72
N PRO A 246 0.94 3.50 -2.43
CA PRO A 246 -0.44 3.73 -2.04
C PRO A 246 -0.97 5.01 -2.69
N ILE A 247 -2.21 4.97 -3.21
CA ILE A 247 -2.86 6.16 -3.73
C ILE A 247 -3.24 7.02 -2.54
N VAL A 248 -2.53 8.13 -2.39
CA VAL A 248 -2.70 9.05 -1.27
C VAL A 248 -2.95 10.40 -1.89
N CYS A 249 -4.21 10.82 -1.85
CA CYS A 249 -4.64 12.06 -2.47
C CYS A 249 -4.74 13.11 -1.36
N ASP A 250 -3.83 14.07 -1.38
CA ASP A 250 -3.92 15.25 -0.53
C ASP A 250 -5.10 16.16 -0.99
N PRO A 251 -5.48 17.20 -0.24
CA PRO A 251 -6.59 18.07 -0.63
C PRO A 251 -6.41 18.73 -2.01
N LEU A 252 -5.16 18.98 -2.42
CA LEU A 252 -4.83 19.53 -3.74
C LEU A 252 -5.09 18.51 -4.86
N CYS A 253 -4.66 17.27 -4.66
CA CYS A 253 -4.94 16.12 -5.53
C CYS A 253 -6.45 15.91 -5.70
N ILE A 254 -7.21 15.97 -4.61
CA ILE A 254 -8.68 15.86 -4.65
C ILE A 254 -9.28 17.02 -5.46
N LEU A 255 -8.82 18.25 -5.23
CA LEU A 255 -9.26 19.41 -6.00
C LEU A 255 -8.95 19.28 -7.49
N ILE A 256 -7.76 18.81 -7.85
CA ILE A 256 -7.35 18.58 -9.25
C ILE A 256 -8.22 17.51 -9.89
N LEU A 257 -8.49 16.40 -9.19
CA LEU A 257 -9.38 15.36 -9.69
C LEU A 257 -10.79 15.90 -9.91
N PHE A 258 -11.33 16.64 -8.95
CA PHE A 258 -12.64 17.27 -9.08
C PHE A 258 -12.70 18.23 -10.28
N LEU A 259 -11.69 19.10 -10.43
CA LEU A 259 -11.61 20.04 -11.54
C LEU A 259 -11.51 19.31 -12.89
N ARG A 260 -10.71 18.25 -12.98
CA ARG A 260 -10.61 17.42 -14.19
C ARG A 260 -11.93 16.76 -14.55
N MET A 261 -12.63 16.19 -13.57
CA MET A 261 -13.94 15.60 -13.79
C MET A 261 -14.97 16.65 -14.21
N LEU A 262 -14.96 17.83 -13.59
CA LEU A 262 -15.82 18.96 -13.96
C LEU A 262 -15.57 19.42 -15.39
N CYS A 263 -14.31 19.63 -15.78
CA CYS A 263 -13.94 20.01 -17.14
C CYS A 263 -14.37 18.95 -18.16
N PHE A 264 -14.17 17.66 -17.85
CA PHE A 264 -14.59 16.57 -18.73
C PHE A 264 -16.12 16.55 -18.91
N SER A 265 -16.89 16.70 -17.83
CA SER A 265 -18.34 16.79 -17.89
C SER A 265 -18.83 18.01 -18.68
N LEU A 266 -18.19 19.17 -18.50
CA LEU A 266 -18.50 20.38 -19.28
C LEU A 266 -18.24 20.16 -20.76
N SER A 267 -17.07 19.61 -21.14
CA SER A 267 -16.74 19.29 -22.52
C SER A 267 -17.74 18.31 -23.14
N ALA A 268 -18.09 17.24 -22.43
CA ALA A 268 -19.08 16.27 -22.90
C ALA A 268 -20.46 16.91 -23.10
N THR A 269 -20.88 17.79 -22.19
CA THR A 269 -22.15 18.51 -22.28
C THR A 269 -22.16 19.45 -23.50
N ILE A 270 -21.07 20.18 -23.73
CA ILE A 270 -20.91 21.05 -24.91
C ILE A 270 -21.01 20.23 -26.20
N VAL A 271 -20.32 19.09 -26.28
CA VAL A 271 -20.39 18.20 -27.46
C VAL A 271 -21.81 17.72 -27.70
N LEU A 272 -22.53 17.29 -26.66
CA LEU A 272 -23.94 16.86 -26.79
C LEU A 272 -24.85 17.99 -27.26
N ILE A 273 -24.67 19.22 -26.75
CA ILE A 273 -25.43 20.39 -27.19
C ILE A 273 -25.16 20.68 -28.66
N VAL A 274 -23.89 20.69 -29.08
CA VAL A 274 -23.51 20.93 -30.49
C VAL A 274 -24.10 19.85 -31.39
N GLN A 275 -24.01 18.57 -31.02
CA GLN A 275 -24.61 17.47 -31.78
C GLN A 275 -26.14 17.57 -31.87
N SER A 276 -26.81 18.07 -30.82
CA SER A 276 -28.27 18.26 -30.84
C SER A 276 -28.72 19.38 -31.78
N HIS A 277 -27.91 20.45 -31.90
CA HIS A 277 -28.20 21.57 -32.80
C HIS A 277 -27.76 21.30 -34.24
N PHE A 278 -26.73 20.47 -34.43
CA PHE A 278 -26.14 20.16 -35.73
C PHE A 278 -26.04 18.64 -35.93
N PRO A 279 -27.17 17.95 -36.18
CA PRO A 279 -27.21 16.49 -36.26
C PRO A 279 -26.40 15.89 -37.44
N ASN A 280 -26.02 16.71 -38.43
CA ASN A 280 -25.30 16.27 -39.64
C ASN A 280 -23.80 16.62 -39.64
N ILE A 281 -23.22 17.10 -38.53
CA ILE A 281 -21.81 17.53 -38.47
C ILE A 281 -20.78 16.40 -38.70
N LEU A 282 -21.19 15.13 -38.62
CA LEU A 282 -20.33 13.96 -38.88
C LEU A 282 -20.56 13.32 -40.27
N LEU A 283 -21.43 13.90 -41.10
CA LEU A 283 -21.66 13.50 -42.49
C LEU A 283 -20.84 14.42 -43.41
N GLU A 284 -19.51 14.36 -43.29
CA GLU A 284 -18.64 14.84 -44.36
C GLU A 284 -18.37 13.63 -45.25
N GLU A 285 -19.05 13.56 -46.40
CA GLU A 285 -18.74 12.56 -47.43
C GLU A 285 -17.27 12.73 -47.83
N GLU A 286 -16.51 11.63 -47.82
CA GLU A 286 -15.20 11.58 -48.47
C GLU A 286 -15.35 12.04 -49.93
N MET A 287 -14.79 13.20 -50.26
CA MET A 287 -14.64 13.62 -51.65
C MET A 287 -13.62 12.70 -52.33
N VAL A 288 -14.11 11.58 -52.86
CA VAL A 288 -13.36 10.69 -53.74
C VAL A 288 -13.10 11.45 -55.05
N PHE A 289 -11.87 11.93 -55.23
CA PHE A 289 -11.39 12.38 -56.52
C PHE A 289 -11.23 11.17 -57.44
N ILE A 290 -12.12 11.05 -58.43
CA ILE A 290 -11.98 10.10 -59.54
C ILE A 290 -11.08 10.77 -60.60
N PRO A 291 -9.89 10.23 -60.93
CA PRO A 291 -9.09 10.74 -62.05
C PRO A 291 -9.80 10.40 -63.36
N GLU A 292 -10.00 11.40 -64.20
CA GLU A 292 -10.60 11.26 -65.52
C GLU A 292 -9.68 10.43 -66.43
N VAL A 293 -10.16 9.26 -66.85
CA VAL A 293 -9.48 8.38 -67.80
C VAL A 293 -9.57 9.00 -69.19
N THR A 294 -8.44 9.44 -69.72
CA THR A 294 -8.22 9.60 -71.16
C THR A 294 -7.05 8.73 -71.59
N GLY A 295 -7.31 7.79 -72.50
CA GLY A 295 -6.26 7.09 -73.27
C GLY A 295 -6.59 7.19 -74.77
N PRO A 296 -5.81 6.53 -75.66
CA PRO A 296 -4.40 6.19 -75.58
C PRO A 296 -3.57 6.63 -76.83
N ALA A 297 -2.26 6.49 -76.69
CA ALA A 297 -1.23 6.27 -77.72
C ALA A 297 -0.80 7.42 -78.66
N LYS A 298 0.50 7.75 -78.61
CA LYS A 298 1.49 7.33 -79.64
C LYS A 298 2.93 7.58 -79.17
N GLU A 299 3.75 6.54 -79.36
CA GLU A 299 5.22 6.55 -79.29
C GLU A 299 5.80 7.43 -80.41
N GLU A 300 6.93 8.10 -80.13
CA GLU A 300 7.95 8.45 -81.12
C GLU A 300 9.30 8.70 -80.40
N GLU A 301 10.36 8.39 -81.14
CA GLU A 301 11.70 7.90 -80.77
C GLU A 301 12.71 8.86 -80.10
N GLU A 302 13.73 8.24 -79.50
CA GLU A 302 15.02 8.79 -79.02
C GLU A 302 15.84 9.49 -80.12
N VAL A 303 16.58 10.56 -79.77
CA VAL A 303 17.95 10.82 -80.26
C VAL A 303 18.78 11.59 -79.21
N GLU A 304 19.99 11.09 -78.95
CA GLU A 304 21.09 11.62 -78.11
C GLU A 304 21.63 13.00 -78.52
N LYS A 305 22.27 13.72 -77.58
CA LYS A 305 23.72 14.06 -77.61
C LYS A 305 24.20 14.87 -76.39
N GLU A 306 25.37 14.47 -75.90
CA GLU A 306 26.27 15.15 -74.96
C GLU A 306 27.05 16.32 -75.61
N GLU A 307 27.90 16.98 -74.80
CA GLU A 307 28.90 18.05 -75.06
C GLU A 307 28.40 19.48 -74.74
N GLU A 308 29.12 20.40 -74.08
CA GLU A 308 30.44 20.46 -73.42
C GLU A 308 30.50 21.81 -72.63
N GLU A 309 31.34 21.83 -71.60
CA GLU A 309 32.16 22.94 -71.04
C GLU A 309 31.66 24.41 -71.01
N GLU A 310 31.45 24.96 -69.81
CA GLU A 310 32.31 25.99 -69.17
C GLU A 310 32.00 26.13 -67.65
#